data_AF-A0A8B6XVB4-F1
#
_entry.id   AF-A0A8B6XVB4-F1
#
_cell.length_a   1.000
_cell.length_b   1.000
_cell.length_c   1.000
_cell.angle_alpha   90.00
_cell.angle_beta   90.00
_cell.angle_gamma   90.00
#
_symmetry.space_group_name_H-M   'P 1'
#
loop_
_entity.id
_entity.type
_entity.pdbx_description
1 polymer ?
#
loop_
_entity_poly.entity_id
_entity_poly.type
_entity_poly.pdbx_seq_one_letter_code
_entity_poly.pdbx_strand_id
1 'polypeptide(L)'
;MLILRFVRFNSGKLILEVKERFLCVEDMEKKKGADIAYLICNVLAKVNLDLQKLRGQGDDNCSNMAGIYNGAQAHILEKNPFALYIPCGAHSLNLDGVYAAESCAEIKTFFGNIQALYVFFSCSPARWKILHEETALSLHNLSDTRWSAHIAAVKPLVKKPREIIADLDRTVNQLDLTADMLNQTKSLGKYFKSFESVVLLTIWYKTLQNIDNVSRCLQSESITIEEEVILI
;
A
#
# COMPACT_ATOMS: atom_id res chain seq x y z
N MET A 1 4.45 -9.40 -13.03
CA MET A 1 5.90 -9.38 -12.72
C MET A 1 6.27 -10.74 -12.17
N LEU A 2 7.38 -11.33 -12.61
CA LEU A 2 7.87 -12.63 -12.17
C LEU A 2 9.28 -12.51 -11.62
N ILE A 3 9.47 -13.01 -10.39
CA ILE A 3 10.75 -13.02 -9.67
C ILE A 3 11.02 -14.45 -9.23
N LEU A 4 12.24 -14.92 -9.48
CA LEU A 4 12.72 -16.20 -8.95
C LEU A 4 13.53 -15.96 -7.68
N ARG A 5 13.11 -16.58 -6.57
CA ARG A 5 13.86 -16.60 -5.31
C ARG A 5 14.48 -17.98 -5.09
N PHE A 6 15.77 -18.03 -4.76
CA PHE A 6 16.51 -19.27 -4.54
C PHE A 6 17.65 -19.09 -3.55
N VAL A 7 18.15 -20.20 -3.02
CA VAL A 7 19.32 -20.24 -2.14
C VAL A 7 20.55 -20.64 -2.93
N ARG A 8 21.63 -19.87 -2.82
CA ARG A 8 22.92 -20.14 -3.44
C ARG A 8 23.98 -20.36 -2.37
N PHE A 9 24.71 -21.47 -2.45
CA PHE A 9 25.91 -21.66 -1.64
C PHE A 9 27.06 -20.81 -2.19
N ASN A 10 27.61 -19.93 -1.36
CA ASN A 10 28.80 -19.15 -1.65
C ASN A 10 30.03 -19.85 -1.06
N SER A 11 30.76 -20.59 -1.88
CA SER A 11 31.94 -21.36 -1.46
C SER A 11 33.07 -20.50 -0.89
N GLY A 12 33.23 -19.26 -1.37
CA GLY A 12 34.28 -18.35 -0.89
C GLY A 12 34.03 -17.85 0.53
N LYS A 13 32.78 -17.80 0.96
CA LYS A 13 32.38 -17.39 2.31
C LYS A 13 31.86 -18.52 3.19
N LEU A 14 31.67 -19.71 2.61
CA LEU A 14 31.04 -20.88 3.24
C LEU A 14 29.66 -20.59 3.85
N ILE A 15 28.86 -19.75 3.18
CA ILE A 15 27.51 -19.37 3.61
C ILE A 15 26.47 -19.66 2.54
N LEU A 16 25.22 -19.87 2.95
CA LEU A 16 24.05 -19.87 2.09
C LEU A 16 23.53 -18.43 1.95
N GLU A 17 23.33 -17.97 0.73
CA GLU A 17 22.79 -16.64 0.43
C GLU A 17 21.44 -16.79 -0.28
N VAL A 18 20.43 -16.09 0.23
CA VAL A 18 19.17 -15.90 -0.50
C VAL A 18 19.43 -14.93 -1.66
N LYS A 19 18.93 -15.27 -2.85
CA LYS A 19 19.01 -14.44 -4.04
C LYS A 19 17.65 -14.35 -4.71
N GLU A 20 17.35 -13.15 -5.19
CA GLU A 20 16.20 -12.90 -6.06
C GLU A 20 16.69 -12.51 -7.46
N ARG A 21 15.98 -12.98 -8.48
CA ARG A 21 16.23 -12.65 -9.88
C ARG A 21 14.93 -12.28 -10.54
N PHE A 22 14.83 -11.02 -10.95
CA PHE A 22 13.79 -10.58 -11.84
C PHE A 22 13.87 -11.36 -13.16
N LEU A 23 12.75 -11.95 -13.58
CA LEU A 23 12.65 -12.67 -14.84
C LEU A 23 12.07 -11.75 -15.92
N CYS A 24 10.87 -11.21 -15.66
CA CYS A 24 10.20 -10.29 -16.58
C CYS A 24 8.98 -9.60 -15.94
N VAL A 25 8.49 -8.57 -16.64
CA VAL A 25 7.10 -8.13 -16.58
C VAL A 25 6.48 -8.53 -17.91
N GLU A 26 5.31 -9.18 -17.85
CA GLU A 26 4.55 -9.61 -19.02
C GLU A 26 3.18 -8.96 -18.93
N ASP A 27 2.73 -8.40 -20.04
CA ASP A 27 1.38 -7.86 -20.17
C ASP A 27 0.37 -8.96 -20.42
N MET A 28 -0.85 -8.75 -19.95
CA MET A 28 -1.90 -9.76 -20.00
C MET A 28 -3.27 -9.12 -20.15
N GLU A 29 -3.99 -9.52 -21.20
CA GLU A 29 -5.37 -9.09 -21.43
C GLU A 29 -6.38 -9.93 -20.62
N LYS A 30 -6.14 -11.25 -20.48
CA LYS A 30 -7.05 -12.19 -19.81
C LYS A 30 -6.59 -12.52 -18.40
N LYS A 31 -7.40 -12.20 -17.39
CA LYS A 31 -7.00 -12.28 -15.97
C LYS A 31 -7.51 -13.53 -15.22
N LYS A 32 -7.93 -14.60 -15.90
CA LYS A 32 -8.38 -15.82 -15.20
C LYS A 32 -7.17 -16.59 -14.67
N GLY A 33 -7.32 -17.31 -13.56
CA GLY A 33 -6.21 -18.05 -12.96
C GLY A 33 -5.53 -19.04 -13.92
N ALA A 34 -6.29 -19.74 -14.77
CA ALA A 34 -5.75 -20.62 -15.80
C ALA A 34 -4.85 -19.89 -16.82
N ASP A 35 -5.27 -18.70 -17.27
CA ASP A 35 -4.49 -17.88 -18.20
C ASP A 35 -3.18 -17.39 -17.54
N ILE A 36 -3.25 -17.04 -16.25
CA ILE A 36 -2.08 -16.62 -15.47
C ILE A 36 -1.10 -17.78 -15.28
N ALA A 37 -1.57 -18.95 -14.85
CA ALA A 37 -0.73 -20.13 -14.70
C ALA A 37 -0.08 -20.54 -16.03
N TYR A 38 -0.80 -20.43 -17.15
CA TYR A 38 -0.25 -20.66 -18.47
C TYR A 38 0.86 -19.67 -18.82
N LEU A 39 0.67 -18.38 -18.58
CA LEU A 39 1.70 -17.36 -18.78
C LEU A 39 2.96 -17.68 -17.95
N ILE A 40 2.80 -18.01 -16.66
CA ILE A 40 3.91 -18.36 -15.77
C ILE A 40 4.70 -19.55 -16.33
N CYS A 41 4.00 -20.63 -16.71
CA CYS A 41 4.64 -21.80 -17.31
C CYS A 41 5.43 -21.45 -18.59
N ASN A 42 4.86 -20.60 -19.45
CA ASN A 42 5.51 -20.16 -20.68
C ASN A 42 6.76 -19.34 -20.39
N VAL A 43 6.72 -18.41 -19.43
CA VAL A 43 7.90 -17.62 -19.03
C VAL A 43 9.00 -18.54 -18.53
N LEU A 44 8.69 -19.48 -17.63
CA LEU A 44 9.66 -20.44 -17.11
C LEU A 44 10.30 -21.26 -18.24
N ALA A 45 9.49 -21.75 -19.18
CA ALA A 45 9.98 -22.49 -20.34
C ALA A 45 10.89 -21.63 -21.23
N LYS A 46 10.53 -20.36 -21.51
CA LYS A 46 11.35 -19.43 -22.32
C LYS A 46 12.74 -19.21 -21.72
N VAL A 47 12.86 -19.21 -20.39
CA VAL A 47 14.15 -19.04 -19.68
C VAL A 47 14.80 -20.37 -19.28
N ASN A 48 14.30 -21.50 -19.81
CA ASN A 48 14.78 -22.86 -19.51
C ASN A 48 14.76 -23.22 -18.01
N LEU A 49 13.80 -22.68 -17.26
CA LEU A 49 13.52 -23.09 -15.88
C LEU A 49 12.47 -24.19 -15.86
N ASP A 50 12.86 -25.34 -15.31
CA ASP A 50 11.97 -26.49 -15.16
C ASP A 50 10.98 -26.27 -14.01
N LEU A 51 9.69 -26.24 -14.34
CA LEU A 51 8.59 -26.11 -13.39
C LEU A 51 8.68 -27.16 -12.26
N GLN A 52 9.13 -28.38 -12.56
CA GLN A 52 9.22 -29.48 -11.59
C GLN A 52 10.28 -29.25 -10.51
N LYS A 53 11.20 -28.31 -10.72
CA LYS A 53 12.23 -27.92 -9.75
C LYS A 53 11.78 -26.78 -8.85
N LEU A 54 10.64 -26.15 -9.12
CA LEU A 54 10.07 -25.17 -8.21
C LEU A 54 9.53 -25.86 -6.95
N ARG A 55 9.67 -25.17 -5.82
CA ARG A 55 9.29 -25.65 -4.49
C ARG A 55 8.34 -24.72 -3.75
N GLY A 56 8.03 -23.58 -4.34
CA GLY A 56 7.07 -22.63 -3.81
C GLY A 56 6.64 -21.64 -4.86
N GLN A 57 5.47 -21.04 -4.62
CA GLN A 57 4.92 -19.92 -5.36
C GLN A 57 4.35 -18.93 -4.34
N GLY A 58 4.83 -17.69 -4.39
CA GLY A 58 4.37 -16.60 -3.56
C GLY A 58 3.55 -15.65 -4.43
N ASP A 59 2.23 -15.71 -4.31
CA ASP A 59 1.32 -14.90 -5.12
C ASP A 59 0.44 -14.02 -4.23
N ASP A 60 -0.18 -13.00 -4.83
CA ASP A 60 -1.17 -12.18 -4.15
C ASP A 60 -2.40 -13.01 -3.73
N ASN A 61 -3.21 -12.45 -2.83
CA ASN A 61 -4.38 -13.15 -2.30
C ASN A 61 -5.63 -12.89 -3.15
N CYS A 62 -5.50 -12.34 -4.36
CA CYS A 62 -6.64 -12.11 -5.23
C CYS A 62 -7.21 -13.46 -5.68
N SER A 63 -8.54 -13.51 -5.89
CA SER A 63 -9.24 -14.75 -6.24
C SER A 63 -8.68 -15.48 -7.45
N ASN A 64 -8.22 -14.75 -8.47
CA ASN A 64 -7.61 -15.33 -9.67
C ASN A 64 -6.19 -15.89 -9.44
N MET A 65 -5.50 -15.50 -8.37
CA MET A 65 -4.21 -16.06 -7.97
C MET A 65 -4.38 -17.15 -6.93
N ALA A 66 -5.02 -16.82 -5.81
CA ALA A 66 -5.14 -17.64 -4.60
C ALA A 66 -6.25 -18.70 -4.64
N GLY A 67 -7.21 -18.59 -5.57
CA GLY A 67 -8.38 -19.46 -5.61
C GLY A 67 -8.02 -20.95 -5.61
N ILE A 68 -8.61 -21.71 -4.69
CA ILE A 68 -8.26 -23.12 -4.46
C ILE A 68 -8.65 -24.06 -5.61
N TYR A 69 -9.56 -23.64 -6.50
CA TYR A 69 -10.04 -24.44 -7.63
C TYR A 69 -9.65 -23.86 -8.99
N ASN A 70 -9.71 -22.54 -9.14
CA ASN A 70 -9.52 -21.84 -10.42
C ASN A 70 -8.48 -20.71 -10.34
N GLY A 71 -7.74 -20.64 -9.23
CA GLY A 71 -6.64 -19.71 -9.07
C GLY A 71 -5.40 -20.21 -9.81
N ALA A 72 -4.51 -19.28 -10.17
CA ALA A 72 -3.23 -19.60 -10.77
C ALA A 72 -2.45 -20.62 -9.92
N GLN A 73 -2.50 -20.46 -8.59
CA GLN A 73 -1.80 -21.33 -7.66
C GLN A 73 -2.27 -22.78 -7.74
N ALA A 74 -3.59 -23.00 -7.87
CA ALA A 74 -4.18 -24.32 -7.96
C ALA A 74 -3.73 -25.03 -9.25
N HIS A 75 -3.76 -24.32 -10.38
CA HIS A 75 -3.30 -24.87 -11.66
C HIS A 75 -1.78 -25.15 -11.70
N ILE A 76 -0.97 -24.37 -10.98
CA ILE A 76 0.45 -24.66 -10.83
C ILE A 76 0.67 -25.89 -9.95
N LEU A 77 -0.07 -26.02 -8.85
CA LEU A 77 -0.03 -27.19 -7.96
C LEU A 77 -0.45 -28.49 -8.69
N GLU A 78 -1.46 -28.43 -9.56
CA GLU A 78 -1.86 -29.56 -10.41
C GLU A 78 -0.70 -30.07 -11.28
N LYS A 79 0.14 -29.17 -11.78
CA LYS A 79 1.30 -29.50 -12.64
C LYS A 79 2.54 -29.88 -11.83
N ASN A 80 2.72 -29.30 -10.65
CA ASN A 80 3.82 -29.59 -9.73
C ASN A 80 3.29 -29.56 -8.29
N PRO A 81 2.96 -30.72 -7.70
CA PRO A 81 2.45 -30.82 -6.34
C PRO A 81 3.43 -30.33 -5.25
N PHE A 82 4.71 -30.11 -5.60
CA PHE A 82 5.72 -29.60 -4.68
C PHE A 82 5.87 -28.07 -4.72
N ALA A 83 5.19 -27.36 -5.63
CA ALA A 83 5.22 -25.90 -5.71
C ALA A 83 4.21 -25.28 -4.73
N LEU A 84 4.50 -25.38 -3.43
CA LEU A 84 3.61 -24.94 -2.36
C LEU A 84 3.20 -23.47 -2.51
N TYR A 85 1.90 -23.20 -2.40
CA TYR A 85 1.38 -21.85 -2.40
C TYR A 85 1.59 -21.19 -1.03
N ILE A 86 2.14 -19.98 -1.06
CA ILE A 86 2.32 -19.11 0.11
C ILE A 86 1.56 -17.81 -0.18
N PRO A 87 0.53 -17.45 0.61
CA PRO A 87 -0.18 -16.20 0.42
C PRO A 87 0.73 -15.00 0.76
N CYS A 88 0.53 -13.89 0.06
CA CYS A 88 1.31 -12.68 0.28
C CYS A 88 0.90 -11.98 1.57
N GLY A 89 1.76 -11.99 2.59
CA GLY A 89 1.53 -11.33 3.85
C GLY A 89 1.39 -9.80 3.74
N ALA A 90 2.16 -9.18 2.85
CA ALA A 90 2.04 -7.74 2.58
C ALA A 90 0.66 -7.37 2.01
N HIS A 91 0.06 -8.26 1.22
CA HIS A 91 -1.29 -8.07 0.72
C HIS A 91 -2.34 -8.28 1.83
N SER A 92 -2.16 -9.30 2.69
CA SER A 92 -3.02 -9.50 3.86
C SER A 92 -3.04 -8.27 4.77
N LEU A 93 -1.86 -7.77 5.17
CA LEU A 93 -1.74 -6.58 6.01
C LEU A 93 -2.40 -5.35 5.37
N ASN A 94 -2.28 -5.21 4.05
CA ASN A 94 -2.94 -4.13 3.32
C ASN A 94 -4.46 -4.23 3.40
N LEU A 95 -5.02 -5.43 3.24
CA LEU A 95 -6.46 -5.68 3.36
C LEU A 95 -6.96 -5.39 4.78
N ASP A 96 -6.23 -5.80 5.81
CA ASP A 96 -6.59 -5.50 7.20
C ASP A 96 -6.65 -3.98 7.45
N GLY A 97 -5.70 -3.24 6.88
CA GLY A 97 -5.72 -1.77 6.91
C GLY A 97 -6.97 -1.19 6.27
N VAL A 98 -7.35 -1.68 5.08
CA VAL A 98 -8.56 -1.26 4.36
C VAL A 98 -9.81 -1.55 5.20
N TYR A 99 -9.96 -2.79 5.69
CA TYR A 99 -11.12 -3.15 6.50
C TYR A 99 -11.21 -2.36 7.79
N ALA A 100 -10.08 -2.09 8.45
CA ALA A 100 -10.05 -1.25 9.64
C ALA A 100 -10.49 0.19 9.32
N ALA A 101 -10.06 0.75 8.20
CA ALA A 101 -10.48 2.08 7.76
C ALA A 101 -11.96 2.15 7.32
N GLU A 102 -12.51 1.04 6.86
CA GLU A 102 -13.90 0.93 6.44
C GLU A 102 -14.85 0.41 7.54
N SER A 103 -14.34 0.20 8.75
CA SER A 103 -15.06 -0.47 9.83
C SER A 103 -16.25 0.33 10.40
N CYS A 104 -16.18 1.67 10.39
CA CYS A 104 -17.28 2.52 10.87
C CYS A 104 -17.35 3.88 10.16
N ALA A 105 -18.46 4.60 10.36
CA ALA A 105 -18.72 5.87 9.69
C ALA A 105 -17.75 6.98 10.13
N GLU A 106 -17.34 6.98 11.39
CA GLU A 106 -16.42 7.93 12.00
C GLU A 106 -15.04 7.83 11.34
N ILE A 107 -14.53 6.61 11.17
CA ILE A 107 -13.23 6.37 10.53
C ILE A 107 -13.29 6.70 9.03
N LYS A 108 -14.36 6.32 8.34
CA LYS A 108 -14.59 6.72 6.94
C LYS A 108 -14.61 8.23 6.79
N THR A 109 -15.30 8.92 7.68
CA THR A 109 -15.39 10.40 7.69
C THR A 109 -14.02 11.02 7.96
N PHE A 110 -13.22 10.42 8.84
CA PHE A 110 -11.86 10.87 9.12
C PHE A 110 -10.95 10.82 7.89
N PHE A 111 -10.84 9.66 7.23
CA PHE A 111 -10.06 9.56 6.00
C PHE A 111 -10.65 10.40 4.87
N GLY A 112 -11.98 10.51 4.79
CA GLY A 112 -12.66 11.40 3.85
C GLY A 112 -12.27 12.87 4.03
N ASN A 113 -12.16 13.36 5.27
CA ASN A 113 -11.72 14.73 5.55
C ASN A 113 -10.24 14.95 5.24
N ILE A 114 -9.37 13.95 5.47
CA ILE A 114 -7.96 14.01 5.05
C ILE A 114 -7.85 14.13 3.53
N GLN A 115 -8.61 13.31 2.81
CA GLN A 115 -8.66 13.36 1.35
C GLN A 115 -9.21 14.70 0.84
N ALA A 116 -10.30 15.19 1.43
CA ALA A 116 -10.90 16.47 1.07
C ALA A 116 -9.93 17.64 1.29
N LEU A 117 -9.12 17.61 2.35
CA LEU A 117 -8.07 18.60 2.59
C LEU A 117 -7.00 18.57 1.50
N TYR A 118 -6.50 17.39 1.15
CA TYR A 118 -5.52 17.24 0.06
C TYR A 118 -6.08 17.76 -1.27
N VAL A 119 -7.30 17.35 -1.64
CA VAL A 119 -7.98 17.79 -2.86
C VAL A 119 -8.17 19.31 -2.86
N PHE A 120 -8.59 19.88 -1.73
CA PHE A 120 -8.75 21.33 -1.59
C PHE A 120 -7.46 22.07 -1.95
N PHE A 121 -6.33 21.71 -1.34
CA PHE A 121 -5.07 22.42 -1.64
C PHE A 121 -4.52 22.11 -3.04
N SER A 122 -4.53 20.83 -3.45
CA SER A 122 -3.88 20.38 -4.71
C SER A 122 -4.62 20.83 -5.98
N CYS A 123 -5.94 21.06 -5.92
CA CYS A 123 -6.70 21.50 -7.08
C CYS A 123 -6.48 22.98 -7.48
N SER A 124 -5.63 23.74 -6.79
CA SER A 124 -5.27 25.10 -7.23
C SER A 124 -3.81 25.39 -6.92
N PRO A 125 -3.01 25.81 -7.92
CA PRO A 125 -1.63 26.26 -7.68
C PRO A 125 -1.53 27.38 -6.65
N ALA A 126 -2.51 28.30 -6.61
CA ALA A 126 -2.53 29.38 -5.63
C ALA A 126 -2.74 28.87 -4.20
N ARG A 127 -3.67 27.91 -4.00
CA ARG A 127 -3.88 27.28 -2.68
C ARG A 127 -2.67 26.45 -2.27
N TRP A 128 -2.11 25.68 -3.20
CA TRP A 128 -0.90 24.90 -2.97
C TRP A 128 0.29 25.77 -2.58
N LYS A 129 0.43 26.95 -3.19
CA LYS A 129 1.44 27.96 -2.85
C LYS A 129 1.28 28.44 -1.41
N ILE A 130 0.07 28.77 -0.97
CA ILE A 130 -0.23 29.18 0.42
C ILE A 130 0.20 28.10 1.43
N LEU A 131 -0.05 26.83 1.10
CA LEU A 131 0.39 25.68 1.89
C LEU A 131 1.92 25.58 1.92
N HIS A 132 2.59 25.59 0.77
CA HIS A 132 4.03 25.35 0.66
C HIS A 132 4.91 26.48 1.18
N GLU A 133 4.63 27.73 0.81
CA GLU A 133 5.53 28.87 1.11
C GLU A 133 5.68 29.13 2.61
N GLU A 134 4.68 28.74 3.38
CA GLU A 134 4.54 29.20 4.76
C GLU A 134 4.70 28.06 5.76
N THR A 135 4.50 26.83 5.33
CA THR A 135 4.62 25.65 6.21
C THR A 135 5.67 24.65 5.73
N ALA A 136 6.15 24.76 4.48
CA ALA A 136 6.99 23.76 3.83
C ALA A 136 6.43 22.33 3.94
N LEU A 137 5.10 22.19 4.06
CA LEU A 137 4.40 20.91 4.14
C LEU A 137 4.01 20.42 2.77
N SER A 138 4.13 19.11 2.54
CA SER A 138 3.49 18.43 1.41
C SER A 138 2.35 17.59 1.94
N LEU A 139 1.13 17.87 1.48
CA LEU A 139 0.00 16.96 1.68
C LEU A 139 0.05 15.87 0.61
N HIS A 140 -0.47 14.70 0.96
CA HIS A 140 -0.44 13.53 0.07
C HIS A 140 -1.83 12.99 -0.13
N ASN A 141 -2.09 12.53 -1.35
CA ASN A 141 -3.29 11.77 -1.67
C ASN A 141 -3.35 10.48 -0.84
N LEU A 142 -4.54 10.05 -0.44
CA LEU A 142 -4.72 8.69 0.04
C LEU A 142 -4.52 7.72 -1.13
N SER A 143 -3.81 6.62 -0.88
CA SER A 143 -3.62 5.58 -1.89
C SER A 143 -4.81 4.62 -1.88
N ASP A 144 -5.45 4.39 -3.02
CA ASP A 144 -6.55 3.42 -3.11
C ASP A 144 -6.08 1.96 -2.91
N THR A 145 -4.80 1.69 -3.10
CA THR A 145 -4.26 0.32 -3.18
C THR A 145 -3.20 0.00 -2.14
N ARG A 146 -2.60 0.99 -1.47
CA ARG A 146 -1.48 0.79 -0.52
C ARG A 146 -1.70 1.55 0.78
N TRP A 147 -2.21 0.87 1.80
CA TRP A 147 -2.53 1.47 3.09
C TRP A 147 -1.31 1.92 3.89
N SER A 148 -0.16 1.25 3.74
CA SER A 148 1.10 1.76 4.31
C SER A 148 1.46 3.16 3.81
N ALA A 149 1.05 3.53 2.59
CA ALA A 149 1.29 4.87 2.04
C ALA A 149 0.44 5.98 2.69
N HIS A 150 -0.65 5.62 3.40
CA HIS A 150 -1.53 6.60 4.07
C HIS A 150 -0.83 7.33 5.21
N ILE A 151 0.25 6.77 5.75
CA ILE A 151 1.08 7.48 6.73
C ILE A 151 1.57 8.83 6.19
N ALA A 152 1.85 8.92 4.89
CA ALA A 152 2.28 10.17 4.26
C ALA A 152 1.19 11.25 4.26
N ALA A 153 -0.09 10.85 4.21
CA ALA A 153 -1.22 11.78 4.28
C ALA A 153 -1.52 12.24 5.72
N VAL A 154 -1.39 11.33 6.70
CA VAL A 154 -1.68 11.62 8.12
C VAL A 154 -0.53 12.37 8.80
N LYS A 155 0.72 12.07 8.47
CA LYS A 155 1.92 12.60 9.13
C LYS A 155 2.01 14.14 9.13
N PRO A 156 1.72 14.87 8.05
CA PRO A 156 1.70 16.33 8.05
C PRO A 156 0.72 16.91 9.08
N LEU A 157 -0.48 16.31 9.18
CA LEU A 157 -1.55 16.73 10.09
C LEU A 157 -1.19 16.54 11.56
N VAL A 158 -0.43 15.52 11.90
CA VAL A 158 0.07 15.32 13.27
C VAL A 158 1.25 16.24 13.58
N LYS A 159 2.14 16.47 12.61
CA LYS A 159 3.35 17.28 12.82
C LYS A 159 3.08 18.77 12.91
N LYS A 160 2.17 19.28 12.09
CA LYS A 160 1.89 20.71 11.95
C LYS A 160 0.37 21.01 11.86
N PRO A 161 -0.44 20.57 12.84
CA PRO A 161 -1.89 20.73 12.80
C PRO A 161 -2.31 22.21 12.79
N ARG A 162 -1.61 23.05 13.56
CA ARG A 162 -1.96 24.47 13.72
C ARG A 162 -1.68 25.25 12.45
N GLU A 163 -0.57 24.94 11.81
CA GLU A 163 -0.14 25.54 10.56
C GLU A 163 -1.12 25.21 9.44
N ILE A 164 -1.50 23.94 9.27
CA ILE A 164 -2.52 23.53 8.26
C ILE A 164 -3.85 24.28 8.47
N ILE A 165 -4.27 24.42 9.73
CA ILE A 165 -5.47 25.19 10.06
C ILE A 165 -5.30 26.67 9.69
N ALA A 166 -4.14 27.26 9.98
CA ALA A 166 -3.84 28.63 9.61
C ALA A 166 -3.80 28.83 8.09
N ASP A 167 -3.37 27.82 7.32
CA ASP A 167 -3.35 27.85 5.85
C ASP A 167 -4.76 27.89 5.27
N LEU A 168 -5.69 27.14 5.88
CA LEU A 168 -7.11 27.21 5.53
C LEU A 168 -7.65 28.63 5.78
N ASP A 169 -7.37 29.21 6.94
CA ASP A 169 -7.79 30.58 7.28
C ASP A 169 -7.14 31.62 6.33
N ARG A 170 -5.86 31.45 5.96
CA ARG A 170 -5.17 32.31 4.99
C ARG A 170 -5.77 32.19 3.59
N THR A 171 -6.16 30.99 3.18
CA THR A 171 -6.80 30.78 1.88
C THR A 171 -8.10 31.59 1.76
N VAL A 172 -8.90 31.66 2.84
CA VAL A 172 -10.11 32.49 2.90
C VAL A 172 -9.80 33.98 2.82
N ASN A 173 -8.70 34.42 3.43
CA ASN A 173 -8.37 35.84 3.52
C ASN A 173 -7.63 36.38 2.28
N GLN A 174 -6.95 35.52 1.53
CA GLN A 174 -6.06 35.93 0.43
C GLN A 174 -6.62 35.65 -0.96
N LEU A 175 -7.57 34.72 -1.09
CA LEU A 175 -8.13 34.32 -2.38
C LEU A 175 -9.62 34.65 -2.46
N ASP A 176 -10.09 34.98 -3.67
CA ASP A 176 -11.51 35.07 -3.97
C ASP A 176 -12.07 33.66 -4.18
N LEU A 177 -12.70 33.13 -3.14
CA LEU A 177 -13.23 31.76 -3.10
C LEU A 177 -14.73 31.75 -3.42
N THR A 178 -15.17 30.73 -4.15
CA THR A 178 -16.60 30.50 -4.35
C THR A 178 -17.30 30.16 -3.02
N ALA A 179 -18.61 30.32 -2.97
CA ALA A 179 -19.41 29.98 -1.78
C ALA A 179 -19.15 28.53 -1.31
N ASP A 180 -19.05 27.57 -2.24
CA ASP A 180 -18.76 26.17 -1.92
C ASP A 180 -17.36 25.99 -1.33
N MET A 181 -16.35 26.66 -1.89
CA MET A 181 -14.99 26.60 -1.36
C MET A 181 -14.88 27.23 0.03
N LEU A 182 -15.62 28.31 0.29
CA LEU A 182 -15.70 28.94 1.61
C LEU A 182 -16.33 27.98 2.64
N ASN A 183 -17.43 27.32 2.27
CA ASN A 183 -18.09 26.35 3.12
C ASN A 183 -17.19 25.14 3.40
N GLN A 184 -16.53 24.60 2.37
CA GLN A 184 -15.59 23.50 2.51
C GLN A 184 -14.40 23.86 3.41
N THR A 185 -13.84 25.06 3.26
CA THR A 185 -12.73 25.52 4.10
C THR A 185 -13.14 25.63 5.57
N LYS A 186 -14.31 26.22 5.82
CA LYS A 186 -14.88 26.34 7.17
C LYS A 186 -15.17 24.98 7.80
N SER A 187 -15.73 24.03 7.02
CA SER A 187 -16.04 22.69 7.52
C SER A 187 -14.77 21.91 7.86
N LEU A 188 -13.77 21.94 6.98
CA LEU A 188 -12.46 21.31 7.23
C LEU A 188 -11.77 21.92 8.44
N GLY A 189 -11.72 23.24 8.54
CA GLY A 189 -11.13 23.95 9.67
C GLY A 189 -11.83 23.62 10.99
N LYS A 190 -13.17 23.53 10.99
CA LYS A 190 -13.94 23.09 12.16
C LYS A 190 -13.66 21.64 12.52
N TYR A 191 -13.61 20.75 11.53
CA TYR A 191 -13.35 19.32 11.74
C TYR A 191 -11.98 19.09 12.37
N PHE A 192 -10.91 19.62 11.79
CA PHE A 192 -9.54 19.43 12.31
C PHE A 192 -9.25 20.14 13.63
N LYS A 193 -10.14 21.05 14.09
CA LYS A 193 -10.14 21.62 15.44
C LYS A 193 -10.89 20.76 16.46
N SER A 194 -11.64 19.76 16.01
CA SER A 194 -12.47 18.93 16.90
C SER A 194 -11.63 17.96 17.73
N PHE A 195 -12.11 17.66 18.94
CA PHE A 195 -11.49 16.65 19.80
C PHE A 195 -11.42 15.28 19.11
N GLU A 196 -12.50 14.90 18.43
CA GLU A 196 -12.59 13.66 17.65
C GLU A 196 -11.46 13.55 16.62
N SER A 197 -11.24 14.60 15.81
CA SER A 197 -10.16 14.57 14.81
C SER A 197 -8.77 14.43 15.44
N VAL A 198 -8.54 15.05 16.60
CA VAL A 198 -7.23 14.99 17.28
C VAL A 198 -6.96 13.59 17.82
N VAL A 199 -7.98 12.95 18.39
CA VAL A 199 -7.92 11.56 18.85
C VAL A 199 -7.68 10.62 17.67
N LEU A 200 -8.46 10.75 16.60
CA LEU A 200 -8.33 9.90 15.41
C LEU A 200 -6.99 10.09 14.70
N LEU A 201 -6.50 11.33 14.55
CA LEU A 201 -5.15 11.62 14.03
C LEU A 201 -4.07 10.91 14.85
N THR A 202 -4.18 10.94 16.18
CA THR A 202 -3.19 10.32 17.07
C THR A 202 -3.21 8.80 16.97
N ILE A 203 -4.40 8.20 16.96
CA ILE A 203 -4.57 6.74 16.86
C ILE A 203 -4.06 6.27 15.50
N TRP A 204 -4.58 6.84 14.41
CA TRP A 204 -4.25 6.41 13.06
C TRP A 204 -2.81 6.67 12.67
N TYR A 205 -2.19 7.75 13.16
CA TYR A 205 -0.76 7.94 12.94
C TYR A 205 0.08 6.82 13.53
N LYS A 206 -0.21 6.39 14.77
CA LYS A 206 0.51 5.28 15.41
C LYS A 206 0.24 3.95 14.70
N THR A 207 -1.02 3.68 14.39
CA THR A 207 -1.42 2.45 13.68
C THR A 207 -0.77 2.37 12.30
N LEU A 208 -0.87 3.43 11.50
CA LEU A 208 -0.27 3.48 10.16
C LEU A 208 1.26 3.44 10.21
N GLN A 209 1.88 4.03 11.23
CA GLN A 209 3.34 3.94 11.41
C GLN A 209 3.77 2.49 11.64
N ASN A 210 3.00 1.71 12.41
CA ASN A 210 3.27 0.28 12.62
C ASN A 210 3.01 -0.53 11.35
N ILE A 211 1.87 -0.31 10.67
CA ILE A 211 1.55 -0.96 9.39
C ILE A 211 2.67 -0.70 8.37
N ASP A 212 3.14 0.54 8.27
CA ASP A 212 4.21 0.94 7.37
C ASP A 212 5.56 0.30 7.74
N ASN A 213 5.87 0.17 9.04
CA ASN A 213 7.06 -0.55 9.49
C ASN A 213 7.00 -2.04 9.12
N VAL A 214 5.89 -2.71 9.44
CA VAL A 214 5.70 -4.12 9.11
C VAL A 214 5.72 -4.32 7.59
N SER A 215 5.03 -3.46 6.83
CA SER A 215 5.04 -3.50 5.36
C SER A 215 6.44 -3.40 4.77
N ARG A 216 7.35 -2.61 5.36
CA ARG A 216 8.75 -2.55 4.92
C ARG A 216 9.51 -3.81 5.26
N CYS A 217 9.29 -4.39 6.44
CA CYS A 217 9.89 -5.66 6.83
C CYS A 217 9.48 -6.78 5.86
N LEU A 218 8.18 -6.90 5.57
CA LEU A 218 7.61 -7.89 4.65
C LEU A 218 8.13 -7.77 3.21
N GLN A 219 8.62 -6.59 2.82
CA GLN A 219 9.20 -6.33 1.50
C GLN A 219 10.73 -6.47 1.47
N SER A 220 11.37 -6.83 2.58
CA SER A 220 12.81 -7.03 2.64
C SER A 220 13.22 -8.31 1.91
N GLU A 221 14.26 -8.24 1.08
CA GLU A 221 14.84 -9.43 0.42
C GLU A 221 15.33 -10.48 1.45
N SER A 222 15.66 -10.04 2.66
CA SER A 222 16.17 -10.91 3.73
C SER A 222 15.10 -11.61 4.55
N ILE A 223 13.83 -11.23 4.42
CA ILE A 223 12.79 -11.75 5.31
C ILE A 223 12.61 -13.26 5.13
N THR A 224 12.51 -14.01 6.22
CA THR A 224 12.16 -15.44 6.19
C THR A 224 10.65 -15.65 6.36
N ILE A 225 10.17 -16.84 5.98
CA ILE A 225 8.76 -17.21 6.21
C ILE A 225 8.44 -17.22 7.72
N GLU A 226 9.38 -17.65 8.57
CA GLU A 226 9.16 -17.60 10.02
C GLU A 226 9.01 -16.17 10.54
N GLU A 227 9.83 -15.24 10.06
CA GLU A 227 9.73 -13.82 10.41
C GLU A 227 8.42 -13.21 9.91
N GLU A 228 7.98 -13.55 8.70
CA GLU A 228 6.70 -13.11 8.13
C GLU A 228 5.52 -13.56 8.99
N VAL A 229 5.51 -14.82 9.44
CA VAL A 229 4.45 -15.38 10.30
C VAL A 229 4.39 -14.70 11.67
N ILE A 230 5.50 -14.17 12.19
CA ILE A 230 5.51 -13.45 13.48
C ILE A 230 4.95 -12.03 13.32
N LEU A 231 5.09 -11.45 12.13
CA LEU A 231 4.73 -10.06 11.84
C LEU A 231 3.26 -9.85 11.50
N ILE A 232 2.53 -10.92 11.15
CA ILE A 232 1.13 -10.92 10.71
C ILE A 232 0.27 -11.56 11.78
#